data_AF-A0A967GRU1-F1
#
_entry.id   AF-A0A967GRU1-F1
#
_cell.length_a   1.000
_cell.length_b   1.000
_cell.length_c   1.000
_cell.angle_alpha   90.00
_cell.angle_beta   90.00
_cell.angle_gamma   90.00
#
_symmetry.space_group_name_H-M   'P 1'
#
loop_
_entity.id
_entity.type
_entity.pdbx_description
1 polymer ?
#
loop_
_entity_poly.entity_id
_entity_poly.type
_entity_poly.pdbx_seq_one_letter_code
_entity_poly.pdbx_strand_id
1 'polypeptide(L)'
;MMRFRLFLLLSVTLSLGSPARQPNIIFIMADDLGYGDLGCYGQKIIRTPRLDRMAREGTRFTRCYAGSTVCAPSRSVLMTGRHTGHTTVRGNFGVGGVRGLGGGTGRVPLRAEDVTVAEVLSRAGYVTGMSGKWGLGEPGTTG
;
A
#
# COMPACT_ATOMS: atom_id res chain seq x y z
N MET A 1 -48.65 54.96 -22.20
CA MET A 1 -48.71 54.18 -20.95
C MET A 1 -48.42 52.73 -21.28
N MET A 2 -47.16 52.29 -21.24
CA MET A 2 -46.78 50.92 -21.62
C MET A 2 -45.73 50.41 -20.63
N ARG A 3 -46.17 49.50 -19.74
CA ARG A 3 -45.35 48.93 -18.66
C ARG A 3 -44.60 47.71 -19.20
N PHE A 4 -43.30 47.85 -19.47
CA PHE A 4 -42.42 46.72 -19.75
C PHE A 4 -42.10 45.99 -18.44
N ARG A 5 -42.52 44.73 -18.32
CA ARG A 5 -42.15 43.85 -17.20
C ARG A 5 -40.91 43.05 -17.61
N LEU A 6 -39.78 43.37 -16.99
CA LEU A 6 -38.53 42.62 -17.12
C LEU A 6 -38.62 41.34 -16.28
N PHE A 7 -38.66 40.18 -16.93
CA PHE A 7 -38.54 38.88 -16.27
C PHE A 7 -37.05 38.51 -16.18
N LEU A 8 -36.54 38.46 -14.95
CA LEU A 8 -35.18 37.98 -14.68
C LEU A 8 -35.19 36.45 -14.64
N LEU A 9 -34.66 35.81 -15.68
CA LEU A 9 -34.40 34.37 -15.71
C LEU A 9 -33.12 34.08 -14.91
N LEU A 10 -33.28 33.55 -13.70
CA LEU A 10 -32.17 33.06 -12.88
C LEU A 10 -31.73 31.69 -13.39
N SER A 11 -30.70 31.64 -14.23
CA SER A 11 -30.07 30.41 -14.68
C SER A 11 -29.25 29.79 -13.53
N VAL A 12 -29.77 28.74 -12.90
CA VAL A 12 -29.03 27.91 -11.94
C VAL A 12 -28.11 27.00 -12.74
N THR A 13 -26.83 27.35 -12.82
CA THR A 13 -25.79 26.47 -13.33
C THR A 13 -25.49 25.38 -12.30
N LEU A 14 -26.03 24.17 -12.50
CA LEU A 14 -25.54 23.00 -11.78
C LEU A 14 -24.08 22.76 -12.22
N SER A 15 -23.14 23.04 -11.32
CA SER A 15 -21.75 22.60 -11.48
C SER A 15 -21.72 21.09 -11.31
N LEU A 16 -21.79 20.36 -12.42
CA LEU A 16 -21.42 18.95 -12.48
C LEU A 16 -19.93 18.88 -12.17
N GLY A 17 -19.58 18.64 -10.90
CA GLY A 17 -18.20 18.41 -10.50
C GLY A 17 -17.60 17.32 -11.38
N SER A 18 -16.46 17.61 -12.02
CA SER A 18 -15.73 16.61 -12.81
C SER A 18 -15.60 15.33 -11.98
N PRO A 19 -15.90 14.15 -12.55
CA PRO A 19 -15.75 12.89 -11.82
C PRO A 19 -14.35 12.86 -11.23
N ALA A 20 -14.26 12.67 -9.91
CA ALA A 20 -12.98 12.66 -9.20
C ALA A 20 -12.08 11.64 -9.89
N ARG A 21 -11.02 12.12 -10.53
CA ARG A 21 -10.10 11.26 -11.27
C ARG A 21 -9.57 10.21 -10.30
N GLN A 22 -9.67 8.94 -10.70
CA GLN A 22 -9.09 7.84 -9.95
C GLN A 22 -7.60 8.14 -9.69
N PRO A 23 -7.18 8.23 -8.42
CA PRO A 23 -5.81 8.60 -8.09
C PRO A 23 -4.86 7.45 -8.43
N ASN A 24 -3.58 7.75 -8.66
CA ASN A 24 -2.55 6.70 -8.67
C ASN A 24 -2.18 6.35 -7.22
N ILE A 25 -1.99 5.05 -6.94
CA ILE A 25 -1.55 4.57 -5.63
C ILE A 25 -0.11 4.09 -5.74
N ILE A 26 0.81 4.73 -5.01
CA ILE A 26 2.22 4.34 -4.93
C ILE A 26 2.51 3.98 -3.48
N PHE A 27 2.78 2.70 -3.22
CA PHE A 27 3.14 2.20 -1.90
C PHE A 27 4.63 1.89 -1.83
N ILE A 28 5.36 2.58 -0.95
CA ILE A 28 6.80 2.40 -0.77
C ILE A 28 7.04 1.75 0.59
N MET A 29 7.67 0.58 0.58
CA MET A 29 8.08 -0.15 1.78
C MET A 29 9.59 -0.32 1.79
N ALA A 30 10.24 0.20 2.84
CA ALA A 30 11.63 -0.10 3.14
C ALA A 30 11.70 -1.35 4.03
N ASP A 31 12.63 -2.25 3.74
CA ASP A 31 12.92 -3.41 4.58
C ASP A 31 13.84 -2.97 5.74
N ASP A 32 13.52 -3.38 6.95
CA ASP A 32 14.29 -3.13 8.18
C ASP A 32 14.59 -1.65 8.51
N LEU A 33 13.79 -0.71 7.98
CA LEU A 33 13.88 0.71 8.35
C LEU A 33 13.23 0.96 9.72
N GLY A 34 14.04 1.34 10.70
CA GLY A 34 13.61 1.63 12.06
C GLY A 34 12.90 2.99 12.18
N TYR A 35 12.04 3.10 13.19
CA TYR A 35 11.34 4.36 13.51
C TYR A 35 12.31 5.53 13.71
N GLY A 36 13.46 5.26 14.34
CA GLY A 36 14.48 6.25 14.65
C GLY A 36 15.42 6.60 13.49
N ASP A 37 15.26 6.03 12.29
CA ASP A 37 16.26 6.18 11.21
C ASP A 37 16.05 7.42 10.33
N LEU A 38 14.87 8.05 10.40
CA LEU A 38 14.56 9.23 9.57
C LEU A 38 14.74 10.53 10.34
N GLY A 39 15.28 11.55 9.67
CA GLY A 39 15.45 12.89 10.25
C GLY A 39 14.13 13.46 10.75
N CYS A 40 13.03 13.21 10.04
CA CYS A 40 11.69 13.58 10.46
C CYS A 40 11.18 12.86 11.73
N TYR A 41 11.88 11.85 12.24
CA TYR A 41 11.63 11.24 13.56
C TYR A 41 12.70 11.57 14.61
N GLY A 42 13.66 12.45 14.29
CA GLY A 42 14.53 13.12 15.27
C GLY A 42 16.01 12.74 15.22
N GLN A 43 16.42 11.74 14.45
CA GLN A 43 17.85 11.43 14.30
C GLN A 43 18.58 12.50 13.47
N LYS A 44 19.89 12.67 13.70
CA LYS A 44 20.70 13.76 13.13
C LYS A 44 21.90 13.29 12.29
N ILE A 45 22.13 11.99 12.18
CA ILE A 45 23.33 11.38 11.58
C ILE A 45 23.08 11.08 10.09
N ILE A 46 21.99 10.38 9.77
CA ILE A 46 21.65 9.94 8.41
C ILE A 46 20.90 11.07 7.71
N ARG A 47 21.28 11.39 6.47
CA ARG A 47 20.61 12.44 5.70
C ARG A 47 19.43 11.84 4.91
N THR A 48 18.20 12.18 5.30
CA THR A 48 16.96 11.69 4.63
C THR A 48 16.11 12.82 4.01
N PRO A 49 16.69 13.80 3.28
CA PRO A 49 16.02 15.05 2.95
C PRO A 49 14.74 14.89 2.11
N ARG A 50 14.66 13.84 1.28
CA ARG A 50 13.47 13.54 0.46
C ARG A 50 12.30 13.02 1.30
N LEU A 51 12.58 12.14 2.26
CA LEU A 51 11.56 11.60 3.18
C LEU A 51 11.16 12.67 4.21
N ASP A 52 12.10 13.51 4.65
CA ASP A 52 11.80 14.62 5.53
C ASP A 52 10.90 15.66 4.85
N ARG A 53 11.13 15.91 3.56
CA ARG A 53 10.26 16.76 2.74
C ARG A 53 8.86 16.14 2.58
N MET A 54 8.77 14.85 2.24
CA MET A 54 7.50 14.14 2.12
C MET A 54 6.68 14.20 3.43
N ALA A 55 7.34 14.05 4.58
CA ALA A 55 6.69 14.15 5.89
C ALA A 55 6.18 15.58 6.22
N ARG A 56 6.80 16.64 5.67
CA ARG A 56 6.34 18.03 5.82
C ARG A 56 5.20 18.39 4.87
N GLU A 57 5.20 17.84 3.67
CA GLU A 57 4.19 18.11 2.64
C GLU A 57 2.93 17.25 2.78
N GLY A 58 2.98 16.21 3.62
CA GLY A 58 1.88 15.28 3.83
C GLY A 58 1.63 14.94 5.30
N THR A 59 1.13 13.73 5.52
CA THR A 59 0.82 13.23 6.86
C THR A 59 1.95 12.35 7.38
N ARG A 60 2.44 12.65 8.59
CA ARG A 60 3.43 11.83 9.32
C ARG A 60 2.78 11.11 10.50
N PHE A 61 2.85 9.78 10.51
CA PHE A 61 2.33 8.97 11.62
C PHE A 61 3.41 8.71 12.68
N THR A 62 3.14 9.05 13.93
CA THR A 62 4.04 8.71 15.06
C THR A 62 3.73 7.37 15.71
N ARG A 63 2.66 6.71 15.27
CA ARG A 63 2.18 5.40 15.74
C ARG A 63 1.66 4.56 14.57
N CYS A 64 2.57 4.12 13.70
CA CYS A 64 2.29 3.23 12.58
C CYS A 64 3.00 1.88 12.83
N TYR A 65 2.23 0.84 13.12
CA TYR A 65 2.77 -0.47 13.48
C TYR A 65 2.73 -1.43 12.29
N ALA A 66 3.80 -2.19 12.11
CA ALA A 66 3.82 -3.28 11.15
C ALA A 66 2.87 -4.41 11.59
N GLY A 67 2.32 -5.17 10.63
CA GLY A 67 1.46 -6.31 10.92
C GLY A 67 2.16 -7.46 11.65
N SER A 68 3.48 -7.52 11.52
CA SER A 68 4.37 -8.44 12.23
C SER A 68 5.77 -7.84 12.35
N THR A 69 6.57 -8.34 13.28
CA THR A 69 7.99 -7.97 13.46
C THR A 69 8.93 -8.71 12.50
N VAL A 70 8.39 -9.54 11.60
CA VAL A 70 9.16 -10.37 10.65
C VAL A 70 8.74 -10.07 9.21
N CYS A 71 9.71 -10.12 8.29
CA CYS A 71 9.57 -9.72 6.89
C CYS A 71 8.37 -10.37 6.15
N ALA A 72 8.37 -11.69 5.94
CA ALA A 72 7.32 -12.36 5.18
C ALA A 72 5.93 -12.23 5.85
N PRO A 73 5.79 -12.41 7.18
CA PRO A 73 4.49 -12.23 7.83
C PRO A 73 3.96 -10.79 7.77
N SER A 74 4.83 -9.78 7.91
CA SER A 74 4.42 -8.37 7.78
C SER A 74 3.88 -8.07 6.39
N ARG A 75 4.54 -8.60 5.35
CA ARG A 75 4.07 -8.51 3.95
C ARG A 75 2.77 -9.26 3.73
N SER A 76 2.57 -10.41 4.39
CA SER A 76 1.34 -11.18 4.27
C SER A 76 0.14 -10.44 4.87
N VAL A 77 0.35 -9.80 6.03
CA VAL A 77 -0.65 -8.90 6.64
C VAL A 77 -0.97 -7.73 5.71
N LEU A 78 0.05 -7.06 5.16
CA LEU A 78 -0.15 -5.96 4.22
C LEU A 78 -0.98 -6.40 3.00
N MET A 79 -0.60 -7.51 2.38
CA MET A 79 -1.23 -7.96 1.14
C MET A 79 -2.65 -8.45 1.37
N THR A 80 -2.92 -9.18 2.46
CA THR A 80 -4.24 -9.79 2.69
C THR A 80 -5.19 -8.95 3.55
N GLY A 81 -4.67 -7.92 4.24
CA GLY A 81 -5.44 -7.13 5.20
C GLY A 81 -5.85 -7.89 6.47
N ARG A 82 -5.31 -9.09 6.69
CA ARG A 82 -5.64 -9.95 7.85
C ARG A 82 -4.59 -9.82 8.94
N HIS A 83 -4.98 -10.05 10.20
CA HIS A 83 -4.00 -10.16 11.28
C HIS A 83 -3.13 -11.42 11.11
N THR A 84 -1.89 -11.40 11.62
CA THR A 84 -0.88 -12.46 11.39
C THR A 84 -1.41 -13.86 11.71
N GLY A 85 -2.24 -14.04 12.75
CA GLY A 85 -2.83 -15.33 13.11
C GLY A 85 -3.94 -15.84 12.17
N HIS A 86 -4.36 -15.05 11.18
CA HIS A 86 -5.28 -15.46 10.10
C HIS A 86 -4.63 -15.40 8.70
N THR A 87 -3.37 -14.98 8.60
CA THR A 87 -2.62 -15.06 7.34
C THR A 87 -2.03 -16.45 7.11
N THR A 88 -1.78 -16.79 5.84
CA THR A 88 -1.07 -18.02 5.44
C THR A 88 0.40 -18.00 5.87
N VAL A 89 1.10 -16.89 5.60
CA VAL A 89 2.55 -16.81 5.82
C VAL A 89 2.83 -16.20 7.20
N ARG A 90 3.20 -17.05 8.17
CA ARG A 90 3.40 -16.66 9.59
C ARG A 90 4.85 -16.69 10.06
N GLY A 91 5.77 -17.10 9.19
CA GLY A 91 7.21 -16.98 9.38
C GLY A 91 7.89 -16.78 8.02
N ASN A 92 9.18 -16.41 8.02
CA ASN A 92 9.98 -16.42 6.80
C ASN A 92 10.13 -17.83 6.23
N PHE A 93 10.06 -18.84 7.10
CA PHE A 93 10.07 -20.25 6.76
C PHE A 93 8.99 -20.99 7.55
N GLY A 94 8.47 -22.11 7.03
CA GLY A 94 7.44 -22.89 7.71
C GLY A 94 6.98 -24.13 6.96
N VAL A 95 5.97 -24.80 7.54
CA VAL A 95 5.32 -25.97 6.95
C VAL A 95 4.66 -25.60 5.63
N GLY A 96 4.84 -26.43 4.60
CA GLY A 96 4.41 -26.12 3.23
C GLY A 96 5.39 -25.21 2.48
N GLY A 97 6.57 -24.95 3.04
CA GLY A 97 7.60 -24.16 2.41
C GLY A 97 8.28 -24.85 1.24
N VAL A 98 8.64 -24.07 0.21
CA VAL A 98 9.29 -24.56 -1.00
C VAL A 98 10.78 -24.19 -1.06
N ARG A 99 11.51 -24.77 -2.02
CA ARG A 99 12.89 -24.40 -2.32
C ARG A 99 12.91 -23.17 -3.21
N GLY A 100 13.66 -22.15 -2.81
CA GLY A 100 13.81 -20.92 -3.54
C GLY A 100 14.99 -20.86 -4.50
N LEU A 101 15.07 -19.74 -5.22
CA LEU A 101 16.12 -19.50 -6.24
C LEU A 101 17.55 -19.58 -5.69
N GLY A 102 17.75 -19.20 -4.43
CA GLY A 102 19.05 -19.29 -3.74
C GLY A 102 19.36 -20.67 -3.14
N GLY A 103 18.55 -21.69 -3.43
CA GLY A 103 18.70 -23.05 -2.88
C GLY A 103 18.19 -23.23 -1.44
N GLY A 104 17.90 -22.14 -0.73
CA GLY A 104 17.27 -22.17 0.60
C GLY A 104 15.86 -22.77 0.56
N THR A 105 15.48 -23.51 1.60
CA THR A 105 14.18 -24.18 1.71
C THR A 105 13.31 -23.54 2.78
N GLY A 106 12.00 -23.72 2.64
CA GLY A 106 11.03 -23.44 3.70
C GLY A 106 10.19 -22.18 3.51
N ARG A 107 10.39 -21.37 2.46
CA ARG A 107 9.54 -20.20 2.21
C ARG A 107 8.13 -20.63 1.84
N VAL A 108 7.16 -20.19 2.63
CA VAL A 108 5.75 -20.52 2.44
C VAL A 108 5.15 -19.54 1.43
N PRO A 109 4.60 -20.01 0.30
CA PRO A 109 3.91 -19.13 -0.64
C PRO A 109 2.53 -18.72 -0.12
N LEU A 110 1.98 -17.61 -0.62
CA LEU A 110 0.53 -17.38 -0.54
C LEU A 110 -0.20 -18.53 -1.22
N ARG A 111 -1.44 -18.78 -0.80
CA ARG A 111 -2.32 -19.74 -1.47
C ARG A 111 -3.12 -19.03 -2.55
N ALA A 112 -3.64 -19.78 -3.52
CA ALA A 112 -4.45 -19.22 -4.60
C ALA A 112 -5.72 -18.51 -4.09
N GLU A 113 -6.24 -18.92 -2.93
CA GLU A 113 -7.40 -18.31 -2.27
C GLU A 113 -7.07 -17.07 -1.42
N ASP A 114 -5.79 -16.76 -1.21
CA ASP A 114 -5.38 -15.57 -0.45
C ASP A 114 -5.54 -14.31 -1.29
N VAL A 115 -6.70 -13.67 -1.18
CA VAL A 115 -6.98 -12.42 -1.88
C VAL A 115 -6.07 -11.29 -1.39
N THR A 116 -5.37 -10.68 -2.33
CA THR A 116 -4.44 -9.58 -2.09
C THR A 116 -5.05 -8.20 -2.38
N VAL A 117 -4.50 -7.15 -1.78
CA VAL A 117 -4.83 -5.76 -2.10
C VAL A 117 -4.60 -5.42 -3.57
N ALA A 118 -3.63 -6.08 -4.22
CA ALA A 118 -3.39 -5.93 -5.65
C ALA A 118 -4.57 -6.48 -6.48
N GLU A 119 -5.11 -7.65 -6.13
CA GLU A 119 -6.29 -8.18 -6.81
C GLU A 119 -7.54 -7.34 -6.55
N VAL A 120 -7.71 -6.81 -5.33
CA VAL A 120 -8.81 -5.91 -5.01
C VAL A 120 -8.73 -4.63 -5.85
N LEU A 121 -7.54 -4.03 -5.97
CA LEU A 121 -7.32 -2.85 -6.81
C LEU A 121 -7.51 -3.16 -8.30
N SER A 122 -7.01 -4.30 -8.77
CA SER A 122 -7.20 -4.75 -10.16
C SER A 122 -8.68 -4.89 -10.52
N ARG A 123 -9.49 -5.49 -9.65
CA ARG A 123 -10.95 -5.57 -9.81
C ARG A 123 -11.63 -4.19 -9.83
N ALA A 124 -11.02 -3.18 -9.21
CA ALA A 124 -11.48 -1.79 -9.25
C ALA A 124 -10.93 -1.00 -10.45
N GLY A 125 -10.32 -1.66 -11.44
CA GLY A 125 -9.84 -1.05 -12.69
C GLY A 125 -8.43 -0.46 -12.61
N TYR A 126 -7.68 -0.71 -11.55
CA TYR A 126 -6.27 -0.31 -11.48
C TYR A 126 -5.38 -1.28 -12.26
N VAL A 127 -4.38 -0.75 -12.95
CA VAL A 127 -3.22 -1.54 -13.37
C VAL A 127 -2.28 -1.66 -12.18
N THR A 128 -2.01 -2.89 -11.74
CA THR A 128 -1.14 -3.16 -10.59
C THR A 128 0.21 -3.69 -11.02
N GLY A 129 1.28 -3.27 -10.33
CA GLY A 129 2.62 -3.77 -10.55
C GLY A 129 3.47 -3.63 -9.28
N MET A 130 4.54 -4.40 -9.21
CA MET A 130 5.47 -4.39 -8.09
C MET A 130 6.91 -4.42 -8.59
N SER A 131 7.79 -3.71 -7.89
CA SER A 131 9.24 -3.83 -8.04
C SER A 131 9.89 -3.95 -6.67
N GLY A 132 10.86 -4.86 -6.55
CA GLY A 132 11.59 -5.12 -5.31
C GLY A 132 11.29 -6.48 -4.70
N LYS A 133 11.40 -6.57 -3.36
CA LYS A 133 11.34 -7.84 -2.61
C LYS A 133 9.90 -8.28 -2.35
N TRP A 134 9.54 -9.48 -2.83
CA TRP A 134 8.23 -10.07 -2.60
C TRP A 134 8.10 -10.80 -1.26
N GLY A 135 8.85 -11.88 -1.07
CA GLY A 135 8.92 -12.59 0.22
C GLY A 135 7.68 -13.39 0.60
N LEU A 136 6.71 -13.55 -0.29
CA LEU A 136 5.48 -14.32 -0.07
C LEU A 136 5.33 -15.51 -1.02
N GLY A 137 6.46 -16.03 -1.52
CA GLY A 137 6.51 -17.11 -2.50
C GLY A 137 7.84 -17.15 -3.23
N GLU A 138 7.99 -18.17 -4.07
CA GLU A 138 9.10 -18.35 -5.00
C GLU A 138 8.57 -18.35 -6.44
N PRO A 139 9.43 -18.13 -7.46
CA PRO A 139 9.00 -18.19 -8.84
C PRO A 139 8.31 -19.52 -9.17
N GLY A 140 7.17 -19.45 -9.86
CA GLY A 140 6.36 -20.62 -10.21
C GLY A 140 5.48 -21.16 -9.08
N THR A 141 5.47 -20.51 -7.90
CA THR A 141 4.47 -20.80 -6.86
C THR A 141 3.24 -19.91 -7.01
N THR A 142 2.19 -20.20 -6.24
CA THR A 142 0.98 -19.37 -6.13
C THR A 142 1.22 -18.02 -5.45
N GLY A 143 2.36 -17.88 -4.77
CA GLY A 143 2.80 -16.68 -4.08
C GLY A 143 3.57 -15.75 -4.98
#